data_AF-U6RJA4-F1
#
_entry.id   AF-U6RJA4-F1
#
_cell.length_a   1.000
_cell.length_b   1.000
_cell.length_c   1.000
_cell.angle_alpha   90.00
_cell.angle_beta   90.00
_cell.angle_gamma   90.00
#
_symmetry.space_group_name_H-M   'P 1'
#
loop_
_entity.id
_entity.type
_entity.pdbx_description
1 polymer ?
#
loop_
_entity_poly.entity_id
_entity_poly.type
_entity_poly.pdbx_seq_one_letter_code
_entity_poly.pdbx_strand_id
1 'polypeptide(L)' 'MKRVHYTDSYLINPQHPVTVNLIGAGGTGSQVLTCLARLDITLRALGHPGLFVTLYDPDEVTEANIGR' A
#
# COMPACT_ATOMS: atom_id res chain seq x y z
N MET A 1 20.11 13.53 -20.04
CA MET A 1 20.20 12.27 -19.27
C MET A 1 18.80 11.69 -19.09
N LYS A 2 18.55 10.46 -19.52
CA LYS A 2 17.20 9.84 -19.47
C LYS A 2 16.95 9.32 -18.06
N ARG A 3 15.85 9.69 -17.42
CA ARG A 3 15.46 9.14 -16.11
C ARG A 3 14.90 7.75 -16.36
N VAL A 4 15.58 6.72 -15.86
CA VAL A 4 15.17 5.31 -15.98
C VAL A 4 14.80 4.82 -14.60
N HIS A 5 13.62 4.21 -14.47
CA HIS A 5 13.21 3.52 -13.24
C HIS A 5 13.59 2.05 -13.37
N TYR A 6 14.39 1.56 -12.43
CA TYR A 6 14.72 0.16 -12.29
C TYR A 6 13.82 -0.44 -11.22
N THR A 7 13.21 -1.57 -11.54
CA THR A 7 12.30 -2.29 -10.64
C THR A 7 12.78 -3.72 -10.53
N ASP A 8 12.82 -4.24 -9.30
CA ASP A 8 13.15 -5.64 -9.06
C ASP A 8 12.16 -6.57 -9.79
N SER A 9 12.65 -7.63 -10.42
CA SER A 9 11.81 -8.60 -11.13
C SER A 9 10.73 -9.21 -10.25
N TYR A 10 10.98 -9.35 -8.94
CA TYR A 10 9.99 -9.80 -7.97
C TYR A 10 8.72 -8.93 -7.98
N LEU A 11 8.84 -7.62 -8.16
CA LEU A 11 7.70 -6.70 -8.19
C LEU A 11 6.94 -6.73 -9.52
N ILE A 12 7.57 -7.22 -10.59
CA ILE A 12 6.96 -7.34 -11.92
C ILE A 12 6.18 -8.66 -12.06
N ASN A 13 6.73 -9.76 -11.54
CA ASN A 13 6.12 -11.09 -11.61
C ASN A 13 6.17 -11.82 -10.25
N PRO A 14 5.42 -11.33 -9.25
CA PRO A 14 5.42 -11.94 -7.92
C PRO A 14 4.68 -13.29 -7.92
N GLN A 15 5.20 -14.27 -7.19
CA GLN A 15 4.55 -15.59 -7.00
C GLN A 15 3.51 -15.61 -5.88
N HIS A 16 3.53 -14.59 -5.03
CA HIS A 16 2.65 -14.42 -3.87
C HIS A 16 2.34 -12.92 -3.72
N PRO A 17 1.33 -12.53 -2.92
CA PRO A 17 1.06 -11.12 -2.68
C PRO A 17 2.32 -10.37 -2.23
N VAL A 18 2.50 -9.15 -2.74
CA VAL A 18 3.62 -8.30 -2.34
C VAL A 18 3.35 -7.77 -0.95
N THR A 19 4.28 -8.01 -0.02
CA THR A 19 4.18 -7.54 1.35
C THR A 19 4.49 -6.05 1.42
N VAL A 20 3.59 -5.27 2.01
CA VAL A 20 3.73 -3.83 2.24
C VAL A 20 3.54 -3.55 3.71
N ASN A 21 4.56 -2.98 4.34
CA ASN A 21 4.46 -2.44 5.69
C ASN A 21 4.20 -0.93 5.59
N LEU A 22 3.01 -0.49 5.98
CA LEU A 22 2.65 0.92 6.04
C LEU A 22 2.86 1.42 7.48
N ILE A 23 3.64 2.48 7.64
CA ILE A 23 3.93 3.07 8.95
C ILE A 23 3.18 4.41 9.06
N GLY A 24 2.34 4.53 10.07
CA GLY A 24 1.43 5.65 10.30
C GLY A 24 0.05 5.43 9.68
N ALA A 25 -0.97 5.52 10.52
CA ALA A 25 -2.40 5.44 10.25
C ALA A 25 -3.11 6.81 10.39
N GLY A 26 -2.36 7.91 10.57
CA GLY A 26 -2.90 9.27 10.52
C GLY A 26 -3.49 9.67 9.15
N GLY A 27 -3.73 10.97 8.91
CA GLY A 27 -4.40 11.44 7.68
C GLY A 27 -3.74 10.96 6.38
N THR A 28 -2.42 11.11 6.24
CA THR A 28 -1.69 10.60 5.06
C THR A 28 -1.71 9.07 4.99
N GLY A 29 -1.51 8.40 6.13
CA GLY A 29 -1.54 6.95 6.24
C GLY A 29 -2.86 6.36 5.75
N SER A 30 -3.97 6.94 6.18
CA SER A 30 -5.32 6.54 5.79
C SER A 30 -5.58 6.73 4.29
N GLN A 31 -5.07 7.83 3.70
CA GLN A 31 -5.15 8.05 2.25
C GLN A 31 -4.29 7.04 1.46
N VAL A 32 -3.07 6.76 1.92
CA VAL A 32 -2.18 5.76 1.32
C VAL A 32 -2.80 4.38 1.41
N LEU A 33 -3.33 3.98 2.57
CA LEU A 33 -4.02 2.71 2.77
C LEU A 33 -5.19 2.55 1.79
N THR A 34 -5.98 3.62 1.61
CA THR A 34 -7.08 3.62 0.64
C THR A 34 -6.59 3.46 -0.80
N CYS A 35 -5.48 4.10 -1.16
CA CYS A 35 -4.82 3.90 -2.46
C CYS A 35 -4.31 2.46 -2.64
N LEU A 36 -3.69 1.87 -1.60
CA LEU A 36 -3.22 0.49 -1.62
C LEU A 36 -4.37 -0.50 -1.80
N ALA A 37 -5.52 -0.26 -1.17
CA ALA A 37 -6.72 -1.08 -1.35
C ALA A 37 -7.23 -1.03 -2.81
N ARG A 38 -7.28 0.16 -3.42
CA ARG A 38 -7.62 0.30 -4.85
C ARG A 38 -6.62 -0.42 -5.75
N LEU A 39 -5.33 -0.31 -5.44
CA LEU A 39 -4.26 -0.95 -6.19
C LEU A 39 -4.33 -2.47 -6.09
N ASP A 40 -4.63 -3.03 -4.91
CA ASP A 40 -4.85 -4.47 -4.71
C ASP A 40 -5.99 -4.99 -5.60
N ILE A 41 -7.13 -4.29 -5.64
CA ILE A 41 -8.26 -4.64 -6.51
C ILE A 41 -7.82 -4.68 -7.98
N THR A 42 -7.10 -3.64 -8.44
CA THR A 42 -6.61 -3.58 -9.82
C THR A 42 -5.61 -4.69 -10.13
N LEU A 43 -4.65 -4.97 -9.24
CA LEU A 43 -3.68 -6.04 -9.40
C LEU A 43 -4.38 -7.40 -9.55
N ARG A 44 -5.34 -7.70 -8.68
CA ARG A 44 -6.10 -8.97 -8.73
C ARG A 44 -6.94 -9.08 -10.00
N ALA A 45 -7.57 -7.99 -10.44
CA ALA A 45 -8.33 -7.98 -11.69
C ALA A 45 -7.44 -8.23 -12.93
N LEU A 46 -6.16 -7.86 -12.87
CA LEU A 46 -5.16 -8.13 -13.91
C LEU A 46 -4.49 -9.52 -13.78
N GLY A 47 -4.92 -10.35 -12.83
CA GLY A 47 -4.36 -11.69 -12.60
C GLY A 47 -3.09 -11.72 -11.76
N HIS A 48 -2.70 -10.59 -11.14
CA HIS A 48 -1.61 -10.56 -10.17
C HIS A 48 -2.07 -11.04 -8.79
N PRO A 49 -1.16 -11.56 -7.94
CA PRO A 49 -1.48 -11.98 -6.57
C PRO A 49 -2.04 -10.89 -5.64
N GLY A 50 -1.82 -9.61 -5.95
CA GLY A 50 -2.25 -8.48 -5.12
C GLY A 50 -1.25 -8.12 -4.02
N LEU A 51 -1.74 -7.48 -2.96
CA LEU A 51 -0.93 -6.99 -1.83
C LEU A 51 -1.29 -7.70 -0.52
N PHE A 52 -0.29 -7.88 0.33
CA PHE A 52 -0.46 -8.18 1.75
C PHE A 52 0.02 -6.98 2.55
N VAL A 53 -0.90 -6.24 3.16
CA VAL A 53 -0.59 -4.97 3.84
C VAL A 53 -0.66 -5.14 5.35
N THR A 54 0.37 -4.70 6.06
CA THR A 54 0.34 -4.53 7.51
C THR A 54 0.56 -3.06 7.85
N LEU A 55 -0.36 -2.47 8.62
CA LEU A 55 -0.31 -1.09 9.06
C LEU A 55 0.14 -1.04 10.52
N TYR A 56 1.07 -0.14 10.82
CA TYR A 56 1.58 0.09 12.16
C TYR A 56 1.37 1.54 12.54
N ASP A 57 0.73 1.79 13.69
CA ASP A 57 0.66 3.10 14.30
C ASP A 57 0.66 2.91 15.84
N PRO A 58 1.56 3.56 16.59
CA PRO A 58 1.55 3.48 18.05
C PRO A 58 0.48 4.37 18.70
N ASP A 59 -0.10 5.33 17.96
CA ASP A 59 -1.08 6.28 18.48
C ASP A 59 -2.50 5.72 18.42
N GLU A 60 -3.36 6.22 19.31
CA GLU A 60 -4.79 5.91 19.31
C GLU A 60 -5.59 6.95 18.54
N VAL A 61 -6.73 6.53 17.98
CA VAL A 61 -7.67 7.47 17.35
C VAL A 61 -8.30 8.34 18.42
N THR A 62 -8.17 9.66 18.27
CA THR A 62 -8.88 10.64 19.11
C THR A 62 -10.00 11.31 18.34
N GLU A 63 -10.96 11.94 19.04
CA GLU A 63 -12.06 12.71 18.44
C GLU A 63 -11.56 13.75 17.42
N ALA A 64 -10.42 14.40 17.70
CA ALA A 64 -9.83 15.40 16.80
C ALA A 64 -9.29 14.82 15.48
N ASN A 65 -9.12 13.50 15.39
CA ASN A 65 -8.66 12.79 14.19
C ASN A 65 -9.81 12.29 13.31
N ILE A 66 -11.05 12.30 13.81
CA ILE A 66 -12.21 11.79 13.07
C ILE A 66 -12.51 12.70 11.87
N GLY A 67 -12.61 12.09 10.68
CA GLY A 67 -12.98 12.79 9.44
C GLY A 67 -11.81 13.44 8.67
N ARG A 68 -10.56 13.20 9.08
CA ARG A 68 -9.37 13.57 8.31
C ARG A 68 -9.06 12.62 7.15
#